data_AF-A0A5B8XX64-F1
#
_entry.id   AF-A0A5B8XX64-F1
#
_cell.length_a   1.000
_cell.length_b   1.000
_cell.length_c   1.000
_cell.angle_alpha   90.00
_cell.angle_beta   90.00
_cell.angle_gamma   90.00
#
_symmetry.space_group_name_H-M   'P 1'
#
loop_
_entity.id
_entity.type
_entity.pdbx_description
1 polymer ?
#
loop_
_entity_poly.entity_id
_entity_poly.type
_entity_poly.pdbx_seq_one_letter_code
_entity_poly.pdbx_strand_id
1 'polypeptide(L)'
;MRFILFLVLLCSIGCFYEEPKLRVEVCGDALIPDDIDAFRISIWDENLENELVSGTRELVTCPGPDFLALPQEVEFNAIEGDTWIRVQGLRDGESVSSFWARQRTGADESSDVRVSITRACLGIQCAVGQTCVDGQCVLAEYQPASSICSSSEMVEIPEREPVTYCADDMAPEETDG
;
A
#
# COMPACT_ATOMS: atom_id res chain seq x y z
N MET A 1 -19.06 -53.45 39.63
CA MET A 1 -19.73 -52.49 38.72
C MET A 1 -18.78 -51.35 38.45
N ARG A 2 -18.14 -51.32 37.27
CA ARG A 2 -17.26 -50.24 36.81
C ARG A 2 -17.87 -49.67 35.54
N PHE A 3 -18.54 -48.54 35.65
CA PHE A 3 -19.03 -47.74 34.53
C PHE A 3 -17.83 -46.94 33.99
N ILE A 4 -17.17 -47.44 32.95
CA ILE A 4 -16.22 -46.65 32.16
C ILE A 4 -17.06 -45.99 31.07
N LEU A 5 -17.52 -44.78 31.35
CA LEU A 5 -18.18 -43.91 30.39
C LEU A 5 -17.08 -43.35 29.47
N PHE A 6 -16.98 -43.90 28.26
CA PHE A 6 -16.12 -43.38 27.19
C PHE A 6 -16.59 -41.97 26.83
N LEU A 7 -15.85 -40.97 27.28
CA LEU A 7 -16.03 -39.58 26.91
C LEU A 7 -15.61 -39.46 25.44
N VAL A 8 -16.58 -39.44 24.54
CA VAL A 8 -16.39 -39.14 23.11
C VAL A 8 -15.95 -37.68 23.02
N LEU A 9 -14.64 -37.47 23.05
CA LEU A 9 -14.01 -36.20 22.73
C LEU A 9 -14.19 -35.99 21.21
N LEU A 10 -15.34 -35.43 20.82
CA LEU A 10 -15.54 -34.83 19.51
C LEU A 10 -14.54 -33.67 19.42
N CYS A 11 -13.34 -33.98 18.94
CA CYS A 11 -12.39 -33.02 18.44
C CYS A 11 -13.03 -32.41 17.19
N SER A 12 -13.88 -31.40 17.37
CA SER A 12 -14.13 -30.39 16.35
C SER A 12 -12.81 -29.67 16.11
N ILE A 13 -11.95 -30.32 15.32
CA ILE A 13 -10.86 -29.69 14.62
C ILE A 13 -11.56 -28.75 13.64
N GLY A 14 -11.88 -27.54 14.11
CA GLY A 14 -12.21 -26.46 13.21
C GLY A 14 -10.99 -26.32 12.32
N CYS A 15 -11.14 -26.69 11.05
CA CYS A 15 -10.18 -26.27 10.04
C CYS A 15 -10.15 -24.75 10.13
N PHE A 16 -9.08 -24.20 10.69
CA PHE A 16 -8.77 -22.78 10.57
C PHE A 16 -8.44 -22.57 9.10
N TYR A 17 -9.48 -22.36 8.29
CA TYR A 17 -9.33 -21.94 6.91
C TYR A 17 -8.99 -20.46 6.96
N GLU A 18 -7.72 -20.14 6.73
CA GLU A 18 -7.29 -18.77 6.57
C GLU A 18 -7.77 -18.31 5.19
N GLU A 19 -8.59 -17.27 5.16
CA GLU A 19 -9.07 -16.71 3.89
C GLU A 19 -7.87 -16.17 3.10
N PRO A 20 -7.75 -16.48 1.80
CA PRO A 20 -6.63 -15.99 0.99
C PRO A 20 -6.59 -14.46 0.98
N LYS A 21 -5.39 -13.90 1.11
CA LYS A 21 -5.15 -12.45 1.17
C LYS A 21 -4.31 -11.99 -0.01
N LEU A 22 -4.58 -10.77 -0.46
CA LEU A 22 -3.71 -10.02 -1.36
C LEU A 22 -2.96 -9.00 -0.52
N ARG A 23 -1.65 -9.14 -0.46
CA ARG A 23 -0.75 -8.26 0.25
C ARG A 23 -0.07 -7.33 -0.74
N VAL A 24 -0.21 -6.02 -0.54
CA VAL A 24 0.44 -5.00 -1.35
C VAL A 24 1.51 -4.31 -0.52
N GLU A 25 2.77 -4.54 -0.86
CA GLU A 25 3.92 -3.87 -0.27
C GLU A 25 4.26 -2.64 -1.13
N VAL A 26 4.13 -1.46 -0.54
CA VAL A 26 4.52 -0.19 -1.15
C VAL A 26 5.91 0.18 -0.64
N CYS A 27 6.87 0.33 -1.55
CA CYS A 27 8.27 0.64 -1.23
C CYS A 27 8.75 1.83 -2.08
N GLY A 28 10.00 2.27 -1.94
CA GLY A 28 10.59 3.29 -2.82
C GLY A 28 11.51 4.27 -2.11
N ASP A 29 11.95 5.29 -2.85
CA ASP A 29 12.89 6.33 -2.40
C ASP A 29 12.22 7.71 -2.20
N ALA A 30 10.89 7.79 -2.30
CA ALA A 30 10.13 9.00 -1.99
C ALA A 30 10.35 9.47 -0.54
N LEU A 31 10.60 10.76 -0.37
CA LEU A 31 10.76 11.40 0.93
C LEU A 31 9.39 11.62 1.61
N ILE A 32 9.32 11.40 2.91
CA ILE A 32 8.11 11.62 3.70
C ILE A 32 8.43 12.70 4.74
N PRO A 33 7.63 13.77 4.88
CA PRO A 33 6.45 14.13 4.08
C PRO A 33 6.77 14.89 2.78
N ASP A 34 8.05 15.18 2.53
CA ASP A 34 8.49 16.14 1.50
C ASP A 34 8.12 15.76 0.06
N ASP A 35 7.99 14.46 -0.26
CA ASP A 35 7.53 13.94 -1.56
C ASP A 35 6.06 13.50 -1.52
N ILE A 36 5.70 12.70 -0.51
CA ILE A 36 4.35 12.18 -0.27
C ILE A 36 4.03 12.19 1.23
N ASP A 37 2.77 12.38 1.59
CA ASP A 37 2.26 12.26 2.97
C ASP A 37 1.31 11.07 3.17
N ALA A 38 0.82 10.49 2.07
CA ALA A 38 -0.02 9.31 2.05
C ALA A 38 0.15 8.54 0.74
N PHE A 39 -0.38 7.32 0.68
CA PHE A 39 -0.63 6.64 -0.59
C PHE A 39 -2.02 6.01 -0.63
N ARG A 40 -2.59 5.93 -1.82
CA ARG A 40 -3.85 5.21 -2.09
C ARG A 40 -3.58 3.99 -2.95
N ILE A 41 -4.09 2.85 -2.53
CA ILE A 41 -4.11 1.61 -3.30
C ILE A 41 -5.54 1.41 -3.80
N SER A 42 -5.68 1.10 -5.08
CA SER A 42 -6.95 0.69 -5.67
C SER A 42 -6.75 -0.54 -6.54
N ILE A 43 -7.68 -1.50 -6.44
CA ILE A 43 -7.68 -2.73 -7.21
C ILE A 43 -8.84 -2.65 -8.20
N TRP A 44 -8.53 -2.91 -9.46
CA TRP A 44 -9.43 -2.78 -10.61
C TRP A 44 -9.61 -4.14 -11.28
N ASP A 45 -10.74 -4.31 -11.96
CA ASP A 45 -10.99 -5.48 -12.81
C ASP A 45 -10.01 -5.58 -14.00
N GLU A 46 -10.03 -6.71 -14.70
CA GLU A 46 -9.13 -6.99 -15.83
C GLU A 46 -9.18 -5.94 -16.95
N ASN A 47 -10.32 -5.27 -17.11
CA ASN A 47 -10.62 -4.33 -18.19
C ASN A 47 -10.39 -2.87 -17.79
N LEU A 48 -10.03 -2.60 -16.53
CA LEU A 48 -9.85 -1.26 -15.97
C LEU A 48 -11.13 -0.41 -16.02
N GLU A 49 -12.28 -1.05 -15.98
CA GLU A 49 -13.59 -0.39 -16.04
C GLU A 49 -14.16 -0.13 -14.65
N ASN A 50 -13.94 -1.06 -13.71
CA ASN A 50 -14.48 -0.98 -12.36
C ASN A 50 -13.38 -1.08 -11.31
N GLU A 51 -13.41 -0.15 -10.35
CA GLU A 51 -12.66 -0.25 -9.11
C GLU A 51 -13.39 -1.23 -8.18
N LEU A 52 -12.71 -2.33 -7.81
CA LEU A 52 -13.26 -3.40 -6.98
C LEU A 52 -13.13 -3.08 -5.49
N VAL A 53 -11.98 -2.52 -5.08
CA VAL A 53 -11.69 -2.12 -3.70
C VAL A 53 -10.57 -1.07 -3.68
N SER A 54 -10.56 -0.20 -2.67
CA SER A 54 -9.43 0.69 -2.40
C SER A 54 -9.23 0.95 -0.91
N GLY A 55 -8.05 1.48 -0.60
CA GLY A 55 -7.69 1.95 0.73
C GLY A 55 -6.63 3.06 0.64
N THR A 56 -6.64 3.97 1.61
CA THR A 56 -5.62 5.01 1.76
C THR A 56 -4.83 4.74 3.04
N ARG A 57 -3.52 4.92 2.96
CA ARG A 57 -2.59 4.84 4.09
C ARG A 57 -1.91 6.19 4.26
N GLU A 58 -2.25 6.87 5.35
CA GLU A 58 -1.52 8.04 5.82
C GLU A 58 -0.12 7.62 6.30
N LEU A 59 0.90 8.38 5.91
CA LEU A 59 2.30 8.19 6.33
C LEU A 59 2.72 9.22 7.37
N VAL A 60 1.91 10.25 7.59
CA VAL A 60 2.11 11.27 8.61
C VAL A 60 1.01 11.13 9.65
N THR A 61 1.36 11.12 10.93
CA THR A 61 0.36 11.16 12.01
C THR A 61 0.32 12.56 12.62
N CYS A 62 -0.82 13.24 12.48
CA CYS A 62 -1.04 14.54 13.12
C CYS A 62 -1.98 14.44 14.34
N PRO A 63 -1.71 15.19 15.43
CA PRO A 63 -0.49 15.98 15.68
C PRO A 63 0.68 15.07 16.13
N GLY A 64 1.85 15.18 15.50
CA GLY A 64 3.03 14.42 15.90
C GLY A 64 4.20 14.57 14.91
N PRO A 65 5.45 14.31 15.34
CA PRO A 65 6.60 14.20 14.44
C PRO A 65 6.73 12.80 13.82
N ASP A 66 5.76 11.92 14.04
CA ASP A 66 5.85 10.52 13.67
C ASP A 66 5.47 10.33 12.21
N PHE A 67 6.44 9.82 11.44
CA PHE A 67 6.28 9.43 10.05
C PHE A 67 6.48 7.93 9.90
N LEU A 68 5.67 7.29 9.05
CA LEU A 68 5.83 5.89 8.68
C LEU A 68 6.75 5.82 7.45
N ALA A 69 7.97 5.30 7.63
CA ALA A 69 8.88 5.07 6.53
C ALA A 69 8.39 3.96 5.59
N LEU A 70 8.75 4.03 4.30
CA LEU A 70 8.62 2.90 3.39
C LEU A 70 9.68 1.83 3.72
N PRO A 71 9.39 0.52 3.52
CA PRO A 71 8.18 -0.04 2.94
C PRO A 71 6.99 -0.09 3.90
N GLN A 72 5.77 -0.06 3.35
CA GLN A 72 4.51 -0.24 4.06
C GLN A 72 3.69 -1.36 3.43
N GLU A 73 3.01 -2.15 4.24
CA GLU A 73 2.21 -3.29 3.79
C GLU A 73 0.72 -3.02 4.03
N VAL A 74 -0.11 -3.35 3.03
CA VAL A 74 -1.57 -3.26 3.12
C VAL A 74 -2.18 -4.57 2.63
N GLU A 75 -3.10 -5.12 3.42
CA GLU A 75 -3.76 -6.39 3.10
C GLU A 75 -5.20 -6.15 2.63
N PHE A 76 -5.57 -6.87 1.59
CA PHE A 76 -6.92 -6.96 1.02
C PHE A 76 -7.37 -8.42 1.01
N ASN A 77 -8.68 -8.65 0.87
CA ASN A 77 -9.15 -9.99 0.52
C ASN A 77 -8.67 -10.33 -0.90
N ALA A 78 -8.25 -11.58 -1.12
CA ALA A 78 -7.88 -12.02 -2.45
C ALA A 78 -9.05 -11.86 -3.44
N ILE A 79 -8.72 -11.45 -4.67
CA ILE A 79 -9.67 -11.32 -5.76
C ILE A 79 -9.27 -12.32 -6.82
N GLU A 80 -10.15 -13.28 -7.11
CA GLU A 80 -9.90 -14.31 -8.12
C GLU A 80 -9.82 -13.68 -9.53
N GLY A 81 -8.82 -14.10 -10.30
CA GLY A 81 -8.66 -13.74 -11.70
C GLY A 81 -7.57 -12.70 -11.95
N ASP A 82 -7.63 -12.08 -13.14
CA ASP A 82 -6.74 -11.00 -13.55
C ASP A 82 -7.22 -9.66 -12.97
N THR A 83 -6.35 -8.96 -12.25
CA THR A 83 -6.63 -7.65 -11.67
C THR A 83 -5.49 -6.67 -11.92
N TRP A 84 -5.81 -5.39 -11.82
CA TRP A 84 -4.85 -4.31 -11.87
C TRP A 84 -4.78 -3.62 -10.51
N ILE A 85 -3.56 -3.41 -10.02
CA ILE A 85 -3.31 -2.71 -8.77
C ILE A 85 -2.70 -1.36 -9.13
N ARG A 86 -3.36 -0.29 -8.70
CA ARG A 86 -2.88 1.07 -8.86
C ARG A 86 -2.48 1.63 -7.50
N VAL A 87 -1.25 2.10 -7.38
CA VAL A 87 -0.74 2.82 -6.21
C VAL A 87 -0.51 4.27 -6.59
N GLN A 88 -1.14 5.18 -5.86
CA GLN A 88 -1.00 6.62 -6.03
C GLN A 88 -0.26 7.19 -4.82
N GLY A 89 0.87 7.86 -5.04
CA GLY A 89 1.47 8.71 -4.03
C GLY A 89 0.66 10.00 -3.91
N LEU A 90 0.32 10.40 -2.69
CA LEU A 90 -0.47 11.58 -2.39
C LEU A 90 0.37 12.63 -1.65
N ARG A 91 0.09 13.90 -1.90
CA ARG A 91 0.52 15.03 -1.09
C ARG A 91 -0.65 15.99 -0.90
N ASP A 92 -0.99 16.31 0.34
CA ASP A 92 -2.10 17.18 0.72
C ASP A 92 -3.42 16.73 0.07
N GLY A 93 -3.60 15.40 -0.07
CA GLY A 93 -4.74 14.78 -0.73
C GLY A 93 -4.71 14.77 -2.27
N GLU A 94 -3.71 15.40 -2.92
CA GLU A 94 -3.54 15.41 -4.37
C GLU A 94 -2.61 14.27 -4.84
N SER A 95 -2.96 13.61 -5.95
CA SER A 95 -2.12 12.56 -6.53
C SER A 95 -0.90 13.16 -7.22
N VAL A 96 0.29 12.93 -6.66
CA VAL A 96 1.57 13.39 -7.23
C VAL A 96 2.29 12.33 -8.06
N SER A 97 1.87 11.07 -7.97
CA SER A 97 2.37 9.97 -8.80
C SER A 97 1.34 8.85 -8.93
N SER A 98 1.52 7.96 -9.91
CA SER A 98 0.68 6.77 -10.09
C SER A 98 1.48 5.63 -10.71
N PHE A 99 1.41 4.47 -10.08
CA PHE A 99 2.09 3.24 -10.50
C PHE A 99 1.07 2.14 -10.68
N TRP A 100 1.27 1.33 -11.72
CA TRP A 100 0.38 0.23 -12.07
C TRP A 100 1.15 -1.08 -12.01
N ALA A 101 0.49 -2.11 -11.47
CA ALA A 101 0.94 -3.49 -11.47
C ALA A 101 -0.20 -4.40 -11.91
N ARG A 102 0.13 -5.51 -12.58
CA ARG A 102 -0.84 -6.53 -12.97
C ARG A 102 -0.64 -7.78 -12.14
N GLN A 103 -1.74 -8.30 -11.60
CA GLN A 103 -1.74 -9.47 -10.72
C GLN A 103 -2.73 -10.51 -11.25
N ARG A 104 -2.37 -11.79 -11.11
CA ARG A 104 -3.27 -12.91 -11.33
C ARG A 104 -3.31 -13.78 -10.10
N THR A 105 -4.48 -13.94 -9.50
CA THR A 105 -4.64 -14.67 -8.25
C THR A 105 -5.63 -15.82 -8.42
N GLY A 106 -5.25 -17.02 -7.97
CA GLY A 106 -6.15 -18.18 -7.94
C GLY A 106 -7.16 -18.10 -6.78
N ALA A 107 -8.26 -18.85 -6.87
CA ALA A 107 -9.39 -18.78 -5.92
C ALA A 107 -8.99 -19.04 -4.45
N ASP A 108 -7.97 -19.87 -4.22
CA ASP A 108 -7.51 -20.30 -2.89
C ASP A 108 -6.06 -19.90 -2.60
N GLU A 109 -5.53 -18.92 -3.34
CA GLU A 109 -4.13 -18.51 -3.25
C GLU A 109 -4.00 -17.11 -2.66
N SER A 110 -3.14 -16.98 -1.63
CA SER A 110 -2.66 -15.66 -1.23
C SER A 110 -1.62 -15.15 -2.22
N SER A 111 -1.55 -13.84 -2.40
CA SER A 111 -0.65 -13.22 -3.37
C SER A 111 0.02 -11.99 -2.79
N ASP A 112 1.30 -11.80 -3.13
CA ASP A 112 2.10 -10.66 -2.71
C ASP A 112 2.45 -9.82 -3.94
N VAL A 113 2.14 -8.53 -3.89
CA VAL A 113 2.43 -7.57 -4.94
C VAL A 113 3.28 -6.46 -4.38
N ARG A 114 4.39 -6.16 -5.05
CA ARG A 114 5.27 -5.05 -4.69
C ARG A 114 5.16 -3.92 -5.69
N VAL A 115 4.98 -2.71 -5.19
CA VAL A 115 4.90 -1.50 -6.03
C VAL A 115 5.84 -0.44 -5.46
N SER A 116 6.69 0.12 -6.31
CA SER A 116 7.65 1.14 -5.90
C SER A 116 7.17 2.54 -6.28
N ILE A 117 7.21 3.46 -5.32
CA ILE A 117 7.03 4.89 -5.52
C ILE A 117 8.43 5.52 -5.61
N THR A 118 8.86 5.82 -6.83
CA THR A 118 10.20 6.39 -7.07
C THR A 118 10.15 7.90 -7.29
N ARG A 119 11.16 8.62 -6.76
CA ARG A 119 11.31 10.07 -6.94
C ARG A 119 11.45 10.49 -8.39
N ALA A 120 12.10 9.65 -9.21
CA ALA A 120 12.23 9.88 -10.65
C ALA A 120 10.88 9.93 -11.39
N CYS A 121 9.82 9.42 -10.77
CA CYS A 121 8.48 9.31 -11.34
C CYS A 121 7.46 10.27 -10.71
N LEU A 122 7.87 11.12 -9.76
CA LEU A 122 7.00 12.16 -9.21
C LEU A 122 6.64 13.19 -10.29
N GLY A 123 5.35 13.50 -10.40
CA GLY A 123 4.79 14.39 -11.41
C GLY A 123 4.57 13.75 -12.79
N ILE A 124 5.02 12.50 -13.01
CA ILE A 124 4.79 11.79 -14.27
C ILE A 124 3.47 11.04 -14.21
N GLN A 125 2.60 11.31 -15.18
CA GLN A 125 1.31 10.63 -15.35
C GLN A 125 1.37 9.72 -16.57
N CYS A 126 1.52 8.41 -16.33
CA CYS A 126 1.46 7.41 -17.38
C CYS A 126 0.01 7.07 -17.76
N ALA A 127 -0.20 6.60 -18.98
CA ALA A 127 -1.50 6.15 -19.42
C ALA A 127 -1.98 4.92 -18.61
N VAL A 128 -3.28 4.65 -18.67
CA VAL A 128 -3.89 3.47 -18.05
C VAL A 128 -3.19 2.20 -18.55
N GLY A 129 -2.80 1.31 -17.63
CA GLY A 129 -2.04 0.09 -17.92
C GLY A 129 -0.53 0.28 -18.13
N GLN A 130 -0.03 1.52 -18.02
CA GLN A 130 1.41 1.83 -18.01
C GLN A 130 1.87 2.21 -16.61
N THR A 131 3.13 1.93 -16.30
CA THR A 131 3.78 2.32 -15.05
C THR A 131 5.05 3.12 -15.33
N CYS A 132 5.44 3.98 -14.41
CA CYS A 132 6.67 4.75 -14.55
C CYS A 132 7.86 3.96 -13.98
N VAL A 133 8.91 3.83 -14.78
CA VAL A 133 10.19 3.21 -14.41
C VAL A 133 11.29 4.15 -14.88
N ASP A 134 12.17 4.58 -13.97
CA ASP A 134 13.29 5.48 -14.26
C ASP A 134 12.90 6.74 -15.06
N GLY A 135 11.74 7.33 -14.73
CA GLY A 135 11.22 8.53 -15.38
C GLY A 135 10.59 8.29 -16.76
N GLN A 136 10.31 7.04 -17.14
CA GLN A 136 9.72 6.67 -18.42
C GLN A 136 8.46 5.81 -18.23
N CYS A 137 7.43 6.05 -19.03
CA CYS A 137 6.23 5.24 -19.04
C CYS A 137 6.44 3.97 -19.87
N VAL A 138 6.31 2.82 -19.23
CA VAL A 138 6.40 1.49 -19.83
C VAL A 138 5.12 0.71 -19.58
N LEU A 139 4.85 -0.33 -20.36
CA LEU A 139 3.71 -1.22 -20.08
C LEU A 139 3.93 -1.93 -18.74
N ALA A 140 2.91 -1.99 -17.89
CA ALA A 140 3.03 -2.73 -16.64
C ALA A 140 3.01 -4.24 -16.95
N GLU A 141 4.00 -4.95 -16.45
CA GLU A 141 4.12 -6.39 -16.61
C GLU A 141 3.46 -7.14 -15.44
N TYR A 142 3.19 -8.43 -15.64
CA TYR A 142 2.89 -9.36 -14.55
C TYR A 142 4.16 -9.55 -13.73
N GLN A 143 4.33 -8.75 -12.69
CA GLN A 143 5.55 -8.74 -11.89
C GLN A 143 5.54 -9.91 -10.89
N PRO A 144 6.60 -10.73 -10.81
CA PRO A 144 6.90 -11.45 -9.58
C PRO A 144 7.45 -10.46 -8.54
N ALA A 145 7.02 -10.60 -7.28
CA ALA A 145 7.25 -9.72 -6.14
C ALA A 145 8.72 -9.33 -5.79
N SER A 146 9.75 -9.60 -6.59
CA SER A 146 11.14 -9.62 -6.09
C SER A 146 12.12 -8.55 -6.60
N SER A 147 11.83 -7.78 -7.67
CA SER A 147 12.90 -6.94 -8.28
C SER A 147 12.84 -5.44 -8.04
N ILE A 148 11.70 -4.81 -7.74
CA ILE A 148 11.62 -3.33 -7.76
C ILE A 148 12.03 -2.68 -6.42
N CYS A 149 11.83 -3.35 -5.28
CA CYS A 149 12.15 -2.77 -3.96
C CYS A 149 13.62 -2.99 -3.52
N SER A 150 14.47 -3.51 -4.40
CA SER A 150 15.87 -3.85 -4.07
C SER A 150 16.81 -2.65 -4.27
N SER A 151 16.61 -1.58 -3.51
CA SER A 151 17.62 -0.53 -3.41
C SER A 151 17.48 0.20 -2.08
N SER A 152 18.16 -0.32 -1.07
CA SER A 152 18.50 0.43 0.13
C SER A 152 19.90 0.04 0.60
N GLU A 153 20.91 0.62 -0.09
CA GLU A 153 22.06 1.09 0.68
C GLU A 153 21.50 2.13 1.66
N MET A 154 21.52 1.80 2.96
CA MET A 154 21.11 2.70 4.01
C MET A 154 22.04 3.91 3.99
N VAL A 155 21.58 5.03 3.42
CA VAL A 155 22.27 6.32 3.56
C VAL A 155 22.05 6.78 5.00
N GLU A 156 23.12 6.92 5.77
CA GLU A 156 23.08 7.53 7.10
C GLU A 156 22.52 8.95 6.97
N ILE A 157 21.28 9.15 7.41
CA ILE A 157 20.65 10.47 7.44
C ILE A 157 21.20 11.21 8.66
N PRO A 158 21.82 12.40 8.50
CA PRO A 158 22.26 13.21 9.64
C PRO A 158 21.05 13.60 10.51
N GLU A 159 21.22 13.54 11.83
CA GLU A 159 20.21 13.97 12.82
C GLU A 159 19.67 15.37 12.48
N ARG A 160 18.39 15.45 12.10
CA ARG A 160 17.66 16.71 11.88
C ARG A 160 16.86 17.04 13.13
N GLU A 161 16.82 18.32 13.52
CA GLU A 161 15.95 18.79 14.60
C GLU A 161 14.46 18.51 14.27
N PRO A 162 13.63 18.13 15.25
CA PRO A 162 12.23 17.78 15.01
C PRO A 162 11.46 19.00 14.51
N VAL A 163 11.05 18.98 13.25
CA VAL A 163 10.15 19.98 12.67
C VAL A 163 8.73 19.52 12.97
N THR A 164 7.95 20.34 13.68
CA THR A 164 6.52 20.11 13.87
C THR A 164 5.79 20.40 12.55
N TYR A 165 5.38 19.35 11.83
CA TYR A 165 4.78 19.49 10.50
C TYR A 165 3.29 19.89 10.55
N CYS A 166 2.61 19.65 11.67
CA CYS A 166 1.18 19.90 11.85
C CYS A 166 0.89 21.19 12.64
N ALA A 167 1.54 22.31 12.31
CA ALA A 167 1.33 23.57 13.02
C ALA A 167 -0.06 24.16 12.71
N ASP A 168 -1.01 23.93 13.61
CA ASP A 168 -2.17 24.74 13.99
C ASP A 168 -2.67 25.85 13.02
N ASP A 169 -3.07 25.51 11.80
CA ASP A 169 -3.86 26.42 10.92
C ASP A 169 -5.36 26.46 11.31
N MET A 170 -5.71 26.12 12.55
CA MET A 170 -7.07 26.23 13.08
C MET A 170 -7.15 27.01 14.40
N ALA A 171 -6.41 28.11 14.52
CA ALA A 171 -6.91 29.20 15.36
C ALA A 171 -8.02 29.89 14.56
N PRO A 172 -9.32 29.76 14.91
CA PRO A 172 -10.33 30.60 14.30
C PRO A 172 -9.96 32.06 14.55
N GLU A 173 -9.88 32.87 13.50
CA GLU A 173 -9.84 34.33 13.64
C GLU A 173 -11.03 34.72 14.54
N GLU A 174 -10.76 35.12 15.78
CA GLU A 174 -11.74 35.82 16.60
C GLU A 174 -12.05 37.14 15.88
N THR A 175 -13.17 37.16 15.16
CA THR A 175 -13.75 38.41 14.67
C THR A 175 -14.30 39.17 15.87
N ASP A 176 -13.49 40.08 16.40
CA ASP A 176 -13.87 41.04 17.44
C ASP A 176 -14.86 42.06 16.84
N GLY A 177 -16.03 42.20 17.46
CA GLY A 177 -17.13 43.08 17.04
C GLY A 177 -17.56 44.02 18.14
#